data_AF-A0AA97F406-F1
#
_entry.id   AF-A0AA97F406-F1
#
_cell.length_a   1.000
_cell.length_b   1.000
_cell.length_c   1.000
_cell.angle_alpha   90.00
_cell.angle_beta   90.00
_cell.angle_gamma   90.00
#
_symmetry.space_group_name_H-M   'P 1'
#
loop_
_entity.id
_entity.type
_entity.pdbx_description
1 polymer ?
#
loop_
_entity_poly.entity_id
_entity_poly.type
_entity_poly.pdbx_seq_one_letter_code
_entity_poly.pdbx_strand_id
1 'polypeptide(L)'
;MKKAFIFTSLIAIILIVITYLYRNDGTNDSQVVNVYSSRKEELVRTLFDEFTKNTGIKVRYIIDDYSQLLSRMENGGEADLFLTADAINLILAKKRGLLSQVDSEVLKSVIPARLRDSEDYWFGLTKRARILVYNKESVDPKDLSTYEDLANEKWKGKILVRSSTSPYNRSLIAFMIANNGFEKTKEWVSGIVSNMARKPSGGDTDQIYAVAAGEGDVAIVNSYYFARILSSENKKNVADKLGAFFPHRNDHGVMVNISGAAVTKNAKNRENAIVLLEFLVSKQAQELYAKKNQEYPIIEGVETSDILKSWGNYSQSDLPLSELEKHLFEAVMIADECKWK
;
A
#
# COMPACT_ATOMS: atom_id res chain seq x y z
N MET A 1 -24.06 -66.71 -29.46
CA MET A 1 -24.60 -65.37 -29.78
C MET A 1 -24.74 -64.44 -28.57
N LYS A 2 -25.13 -64.89 -27.36
CA LYS A 2 -25.31 -64.00 -26.18
C LYS A 2 -24.02 -63.43 -25.56
N LYS A 3 -22.87 -64.12 -25.64
CA LYS A 3 -21.60 -63.64 -25.06
C LYS A 3 -20.93 -62.50 -25.84
N ALA A 4 -21.14 -62.43 -27.16
CA ALA A 4 -20.57 -61.37 -28.00
C ALA A 4 -21.25 -60.01 -27.77
N PHE A 5 -22.56 -60.03 -27.46
CA PHE A 5 -23.35 -58.81 -27.23
C PHE A 5 -22.98 -58.10 -25.91
N ILE A 6 -22.64 -58.87 -24.87
CA ILE A 6 -22.23 -58.34 -23.56
C ILE A 6 -20.87 -57.64 -23.67
N PHE A 7 -19.95 -58.18 -24.48
CA PHE A 7 -18.61 -57.60 -24.66
C PHE A 7 -18.64 -56.29 -25.46
N THR A 8 -19.52 -56.19 -26.48
CA THR A 8 -19.71 -54.94 -27.24
C THR A 8 -20.40 -53.85 -26.40
N SER A 9 -21.32 -54.21 -25.51
CA SER A 9 -21.95 -53.25 -24.59
C SER A 9 -20.98 -52.73 -23.52
N LEU A 10 -20.04 -53.55 -23.03
CA LEU A 10 -19.05 -53.12 -22.04
C LEU A 10 -18.03 -52.13 -22.65
N ILE A 11 -17.60 -52.37 -23.89
CA ILE A 11 -16.67 -51.48 -24.61
C ILE A 11 -17.34 -50.13 -24.92
N ALA A 12 -18.63 -50.12 -25.29
CA ALA A 12 -19.39 -48.89 -25.52
C ALA A 12 -19.55 -48.05 -24.23
N ILE A 13 -19.78 -48.69 -23.08
CA ILE A 13 -19.88 -48.00 -21.78
C ILE A 13 -18.52 -47.44 -21.35
N ILE A 14 -17.43 -48.17 -21.56
CA ILE A 14 -16.06 -47.69 -21.25
C ILE A 14 -15.68 -46.51 -22.14
N LEU A 15 -16.03 -46.52 -23.43
CA LEU A 15 -15.82 -45.39 -24.34
C LEU A 15 -16.66 -44.16 -23.96
N ILE A 16 -17.91 -44.34 -23.49
CA ILE A 16 -18.74 -43.23 -23.01
C ILE A 16 -18.18 -42.62 -21.72
N VAL A 17 -17.64 -43.44 -20.80
CA VAL A 17 -16.98 -42.95 -19.57
C VAL A 17 -15.67 -42.23 -19.89
N ILE A 18 -14.86 -42.73 -20.82
CA ILE A 18 -13.61 -42.07 -21.25
C ILE A 18 -13.93 -40.75 -21.99
N THR A 19 -14.99 -40.70 -22.79
CA THR A 19 -15.43 -39.46 -23.45
C THR A 19 -15.98 -38.46 -22.43
N TYR A 20 -16.63 -38.90 -21.35
CA TYR A 20 -17.07 -38.02 -20.25
C TYR A 20 -15.90 -37.48 -19.44
N LEU A 21 -14.85 -38.28 -19.24
CA LEU A 21 -13.61 -37.86 -18.55
C LEU A 21 -12.74 -36.91 -19.39
N TYR A 22 -12.85 -36.95 -20.73
CA TYR A 22 -12.14 -36.03 -21.64
C TYR A 22 -12.96 -34.80 -22.06
N ARG A 23 -14.23 -34.67 -21.64
CA ARG A 23 -15.08 -33.50 -21.98
C ARG A 23 -15.02 -32.37 -20.97
N ASN A 24 -13.95 -32.29 -20.17
CA ASN A 24 -13.77 -31.26 -19.15
C ASN A 24 -12.54 -30.37 -19.39
N ASP A 25 -12.28 -30.02 -20.66
CA ASP A 25 -11.46 -28.85 -21.03
C ASP A 25 -12.32 -27.59 -21.18
N GLY A 26 -13.40 -27.50 -20.40
CA GLY A 26 -14.00 -26.21 -20.09
C GLY A 26 -13.06 -25.50 -19.12
N THR A 27 -12.53 -24.34 -19.50
CA THR A 27 -11.83 -23.45 -18.55
C THR A 27 -12.75 -23.22 -17.36
N ASN A 28 -12.48 -23.91 -16.26
CA ASN A 28 -13.29 -23.88 -15.07
C ASN A 28 -13.12 -22.48 -14.45
N ASP A 29 -14.09 -21.59 -14.69
CA ASP A 29 -14.08 -20.20 -14.17
C ASP A 29 -13.99 -20.17 -12.63
N SER A 30 -14.26 -21.30 -11.96
CA SER A 30 -14.10 -21.52 -10.52
C SER A 30 -12.67 -21.44 -9.99
N GLN A 31 -11.63 -21.45 -10.84
CA GLN A 31 -10.22 -21.36 -10.42
C GLN A 31 -9.55 -20.04 -10.84
N VAL A 32 -10.30 -18.94 -10.89
CA VAL A 32 -9.76 -17.61 -11.21
C VAL A 32 -10.11 -16.61 -10.12
N VAL A 33 -9.22 -15.64 -9.90
CA VAL A 33 -9.50 -14.40 -9.19
C VAL A 33 -9.00 -13.23 -10.05
N ASN A 34 -9.89 -12.28 -10.32
CA ASN A 34 -9.58 -11.07 -11.08
C ASN A 34 -9.17 -9.94 -10.13
N VAL A 35 -8.00 -9.35 -10.33
CA VAL A 35 -7.43 -8.34 -9.45
C VAL A 35 -7.22 -7.03 -10.19
N TYR A 36 -7.77 -5.93 -9.67
CA TYR A 36 -7.37 -4.59 -10.11
C TYR A 36 -6.37 -4.04 -9.10
N SER A 37 -5.17 -3.68 -9.57
CA SER A 37 -4.13 -3.16 -8.69
C SER A 37 -3.56 -1.84 -9.18
N SER A 38 -3.54 -0.84 -8.30
CA SER A 38 -2.83 0.43 -8.54
C SER A 38 -1.36 0.36 -8.15
N ARG A 39 -0.87 -0.82 -7.72
CA ARG A 39 0.54 -1.04 -7.44
C ARG A 39 1.26 -1.45 -8.71
N LYS A 40 2.54 -1.09 -8.81
CA LYS A 40 3.38 -1.56 -9.91
C LYS A 40 3.43 -3.08 -9.94
N GLU A 41 3.41 -3.65 -11.14
CA GLU A 41 3.46 -5.10 -11.36
C GLU A 41 4.61 -5.79 -10.62
N GLU A 42 5.79 -5.17 -10.65
CA GLU A 42 7.01 -5.63 -9.97
C GLU A 42 6.83 -5.88 -8.45
N LEU A 43 5.82 -5.25 -7.84
CA LEU A 43 5.55 -5.31 -6.40
C LEU A 43 4.51 -6.38 -6.01
N VAL A 44 3.78 -6.93 -6.99
CA VAL A 44 2.65 -7.84 -6.75
C VAL A 44 2.77 -9.17 -7.47
N ARG A 45 3.45 -9.22 -8.62
CA ARG A 45 3.52 -10.42 -9.48
C ARG A 45 4.01 -11.66 -8.73
N THR A 46 5.13 -11.57 -8.00
CA THR A 46 5.67 -12.73 -7.26
C THR A 46 4.69 -13.26 -6.19
N LEU A 47 3.89 -12.39 -5.58
CA LEU A 47 2.88 -12.80 -4.60
C LEU A 47 1.75 -13.57 -5.28
N PHE A 48 1.30 -13.09 -6.44
CA PHE A 48 0.29 -13.76 -7.24
C PHE A 48 0.78 -15.11 -7.77
N ASP A 49 2.04 -15.19 -8.22
CA ASP A 49 2.65 -16.43 -8.68
C ASP A 49 2.71 -17.48 -7.55
N GLU A 50 3.15 -17.09 -6.35
CA GLU A 50 3.19 -18.00 -5.18
C GLU A 50 1.79 -18.39 -4.70
N PHE A 51 0.82 -17.46 -4.74
CA PHE A 51 -0.59 -17.79 -4.46
C PHE A 51 -1.13 -18.85 -5.42
N THR A 52 -0.95 -18.65 -6.72
CA THR A 52 -1.42 -19.59 -7.74
C THR A 52 -0.74 -20.94 -7.60
N LYS A 53 0.56 -20.97 -7.29
CA LYS A 53 1.30 -22.20 -7.02
C LYS A 53 0.75 -22.96 -5.80
N ASN A 54 0.38 -22.24 -4.74
CA ASN A 54 -0.09 -22.85 -3.49
C ASN A 54 -1.55 -23.35 -3.57
N THR A 55 -2.39 -22.69 -4.36
CA THR A 55 -3.84 -22.91 -4.34
C THR A 55 -4.40 -23.50 -5.63
N GLY A 56 -3.66 -23.41 -6.74
CA GLY A 56 -4.16 -23.68 -8.09
C GLY A 56 -5.07 -22.58 -8.67
N ILE A 57 -5.43 -21.56 -7.88
CA ILE A 57 -6.29 -20.46 -8.33
C ILE A 57 -5.44 -19.47 -9.13
N LYS A 58 -5.78 -19.25 -10.40
CA LYS A 58 -5.08 -18.31 -11.28
C LYS A 58 -5.45 -16.88 -10.95
N VAL A 59 -4.44 -16.03 -10.73
CA VAL A 59 -4.65 -14.58 -10.62
C VAL A 59 -4.59 -13.95 -12.01
N ARG A 60 -5.69 -13.34 -12.46
CA ARG A 60 -5.68 -12.42 -13.61
C ARG A 60 -5.66 -11.01 -13.06
N TYR A 61 -4.74 -10.15 -13.49
CA TYR A 61 -4.65 -8.81 -12.94
C TYR A 61 -4.57 -7.71 -14.01
N ILE A 62 -5.07 -6.55 -13.64
CA ILE A 62 -4.92 -5.30 -14.39
C ILE A 62 -4.19 -4.31 -13.50
N ILE A 63 -3.06 -3.82 -14.01
CA ILE A 63 -2.29 -2.75 -13.38
C ILE A 63 -2.63 -1.45 -14.09
N ASP A 64 -3.14 -0.47 -13.35
CA ASP A 64 -3.48 0.85 -13.90
C ASP A 64 -3.51 1.91 -12.79
N ASP A 65 -3.64 3.18 -13.17
CA ASP A 65 -3.79 4.27 -12.22
C ASP A 65 -5.08 4.11 -11.40
N TYR A 66 -5.00 4.50 -10.12
CA TYR A 66 -6.10 4.38 -9.16
C TYR A 66 -7.43 4.94 -9.70
N SER A 67 -7.41 6.12 -10.32
CA SER A 67 -8.62 6.77 -10.86
C SER A 67 -9.23 5.97 -12.02
N GLN A 68 -8.41 5.37 -12.88
CA GLN A 68 -8.87 4.55 -14.00
C GLN A 68 -9.49 3.25 -13.49
N LEU A 69 -8.85 2.59 -12.52
CA LEU A 69 -9.40 1.38 -11.88
C LEU A 69 -10.73 1.67 -11.18
N LEU A 70 -10.83 2.80 -10.49
CA LEU A 70 -12.06 3.21 -9.80
C LEU A 70 -13.20 3.45 -10.80
N SER A 71 -12.93 4.20 -11.87
CA SER A 71 -13.89 4.42 -12.96
C SER A 71 -14.30 3.09 -13.61
N ARG A 72 -13.36 2.17 -13.80
CA ARG A 72 -13.67 0.84 -14.35
C ARG A 72 -14.59 0.03 -13.43
N MET A 73 -14.37 0.05 -12.11
CA MET A 73 -15.26 -0.62 -11.16
C MET A 73 -16.66 0.01 -11.13
N GLU A 74 -16.76 1.34 -11.22
CA GLU A 74 -18.04 2.07 -11.30
C GLU A 74 -18.85 1.68 -12.54
N ASN A 75 -18.17 1.41 -13.66
CA ASN A 75 -18.77 1.04 -14.94
C ASN A 75 -18.94 -0.48 -15.12
N GLY A 76 -19.04 -1.25 -14.04
CA GLY A 76 -19.34 -2.68 -14.08
C GLY A 76 -18.13 -3.59 -14.34
N GLY A 77 -16.91 -3.11 -14.06
CA GLY A 77 -15.70 -3.92 -14.16
C GLY A 77 -15.74 -5.18 -13.28
N GLU A 78 -15.13 -6.25 -13.77
CA GLU A 78 -15.22 -7.61 -13.20
C GLU A 78 -14.10 -7.94 -12.19
N ALA A 79 -13.55 -6.94 -11.49
CA ALA A 79 -12.55 -7.20 -10.47
C ALA A 79 -13.18 -7.93 -9.27
N ASP A 80 -12.56 -9.01 -8.81
CA ASP A 80 -12.94 -9.70 -7.57
C ASP A 80 -12.24 -9.07 -6.36
N LEU A 81 -10.97 -8.69 -6.53
CA LEU A 81 -10.17 -8.01 -5.50
C LEU A 81 -9.61 -6.68 -6.05
N PHE A 82 -9.66 -5.64 -5.22
CA PHE A 82 -9.02 -4.37 -5.47
C PHE A 82 -7.83 -4.18 -4.53
N LEU A 83 -6.64 -3.86 -5.08
CA LEU A 83 -5.40 -3.68 -4.33
C LEU A 83 -4.80 -2.31 -4.59
N THR A 84 -4.57 -1.50 -3.55
CA THR A 84 -4.06 -0.14 -3.71
C THR A 84 -3.03 0.22 -2.64
N ALA A 85 -2.25 1.27 -2.92
CA ALA A 85 -1.51 1.96 -1.87
C ALA A 85 -2.40 3.00 -1.21
N ASP A 86 -2.18 3.24 0.08
CA ASP A 86 -2.87 4.24 0.89
C ASP A 86 -4.30 3.87 1.34
N ALA A 87 -4.54 3.95 2.64
CA ALA A 87 -5.86 3.72 3.23
C ALA A 87 -6.93 4.66 2.67
N ILE A 88 -6.58 5.91 2.33
CA ILE A 88 -7.52 6.87 1.74
C ILE A 88 -8.15 6.32 0.46
N ASN A 89 -7.36 5.64 -0.37
CA ASN A 89 -7.85 5.10 -1.62
C ASN A 89 -8.89 3.98 -1.38
N LEU A 90 -8.72 3.17 -0.34
CA LEU A 90 -9.70 2.17 0.07
C LEU A 90 -10.95 2.81 0.67
N ILE A 91 -10.79 3.81 1.53
CA ILE A 91 -11.88 4.59 2.15
C ILE A 91 -12.75 5.25 1.06
N LEU A 92 -12.11 5.88 0.07
CA LEU A 92 -12.83 6.51 -1.05
C LEU A 92 -13.56 5.46 -1.91
N ALA A 93 -12.96 4.31 -2.17
CA ALA A 93 -13.63 3.22 -2.87
C ALA A 93 -14.85 2.67 -2.08
N LYS A 94 -14.72 2.53 -0.75
CA LYS A 94 -15.84 2.19 0.15
C LYS A 94 -16.96 3.22 0.07
N LYS A 95 -16.65 4.52 0.18
CA LYS A 95 -17.64 5.61 0.08
C LYS A 95 -18.43 5.63 -1.22
N ARG A 96 -17.81 5.20 -2.31
CA ARG A 96 -18.46 5.07 -3.62
C ARG A 96 -19.26 3.79 -3.77
N GLY A 97 -19.35 2.97 -2.72
CA GLY A 97 -20.10 1.71 -2.73
C GLY A 97 -19.48 0.66 -3.64
N LEU A 98 -18.15 0.68 -3.84
CA LEU A 98 -17.45 -0.23 -4.76
C LEU A 98 -16.86 -1.46 -4.08
N LEU A 99 -16.87 -1.49 -2.75
CA LEU A 99 -16.31 -2.57 -1.95
C LEU A 99 -17.42 -3.38 -1.26
N SER A 100 -17.11 -4.60 -0.86
CA SER A 100 -17.99 -5.45 -0.05
C SER A 100 -17.31 -5.82 1.28
N GLN A 101 -18.11 -5.99 2.33
CA GLN A 101 -17.63 -6.44 3.64
C GLN A 101 -17.09 -7.86 3.55
N VAL A 102 -16.07 -8.20 4.32
CA VAL A 102 -15.52 -9.56 4.44
C VAL A 102 -15.40 -9.94 5.90
N ASP A 103 -16.18 -10.92 6.32
CA ASP A 103 -16.06 -11.49 7.65
C ASP A 103 -15.05 -12.64 7.64
N SER A 104 -13.81 -12.37 8.06
CA SER A 104 -12.74 -13.37 8.16
C SER A 104 -12.00 -13.24 9.49
N GLU A 105 -12.08 -14.31 10.29
CA GLU A 105 -11.34 -14.44 11.55
C GLU A 105 -9.82 -14.45 11.32
N VAL A 106 -9.36 -14.97 10.18
CA VAL A 106 -7.94 -14.95 9.81
C VAL A 106 -7.48 -13.50 9.67
N LEU A 107 -8.21 -12.68 8.91
CA LEU A 107 -7.86 -11.27 8.72
C LEU A 107 -7.92 -10.48 10.04
N LYS A 108 -8.97 -10.70 10.84
CA LYS A 108 -9.19 -9.99 12.11
C LYS A 108 -8.16 -10.32 13.18
N SER A 109 -7.67 -11.57 13.21
CA SER A 109 -6.71 -12.03 14.20
C SER A 109 -5.28 -11.58 13.90
N VAL A 110 -4.90 -11.42 12.63
CA VAL A 110 -3.51 -11.07 12.25
C VAL A 110 -3.31 -9.60 11.90
N ILE A 111 -4.36 -8.89 11.48
CA ILE A 111 -4.27 -7.46 11.14
C ILE A 111 -4.71 -6.63 12.34
N PRO A 112 -3.83 -5.76 12.88
CA PRO A 112 -4.20 -4.88 13.97
C PRO A 112 -5.40 -4.00 13.61
N ALA A 113 -6.35 -3.82 14.54
CA ALA A 113 -7.62 -3.13 14.30
C ALA A 113 -7.46 -1.73 13.68
N ARG A 114 -6.45 -0.95 14.11
CA ARG A 114 -6.15 0.39 13.59
C ARG A 114 -5.74 0.43 12.11
N LEU A 115 -5.40 -0.72 11.51
CA LEU A 115 -4.91 -0.87 10.14
C LEU A 115 -5.89 -1.60 9.20
N ARG A 116 -7.13 -1.76 9.63
CA ARG A 116 -8.25 -2.30 8.83
C ARG A 116 -9.51 -1.46 9.07
N ASP A 117 -10.49 -1.63 8.21
CA ASP A 117 -11.79 -0.98 8.36
C ASP A 117 -12.54 -1.53 9.57
N SER A 118 -13.23 -0.67 10.33
CA SER A 118 -14.06 -1.10 11.47
C SER A 118 -15.32 -1.86 11.04
N GLU A 119 -15.73 -1.71 9.78
CA GLU A 119 -16.87 -2.41 9.17
C GLU A 119 -16.42 -3.49 8.16
N ASP A 120 -15.13 -3.86 8.21
CA ASP A 120 -14.55 -4.97 7.45
C ASP A 120 -14.63 -4.85 5.92
N TYR A 121 -14.68 -3.64 5.36
CA TYR A 121 -14.65 -3.43 3.90
C TYR A 121 -13.25 -3.48 3.27
N TRP A 122 -12.20 -3.19 4.04
CA TRP A 122 -10.83 -3.17 3.54
C TRP A 122 -9.83 -3.53 4.63
N PHE A 123 -8.69 -4.05 4.20
CA PHE A 123 -7.69 -4.62 5.08
C PHE A 123 -6.30 -4.17 4.66
N GLY A 124 -5.47 -3.78 5.64
CA GLY A 124 -4.05 -3.55 5.42
C GLY A 124 -3.30 -4.85 5.11
N LEU A 125 -2.33 -4.76 4.21
CA LEU A 125 -1.44 -5.86 3.83
C LEU A 125 0.00 -5.60 4.28
N THR A 126 0.45 -4.35 4.22
CA THR A 126 1.80 -3.95 4.61
C THR A 126 1.75 -2.58 5.23
N LYS A 127 2.80 -2.18 5.95
CA LYS A 127 2.95 -0.86 6.55
C LYS A 127 4.09 -0.09 5.87
N ARG A 128 3.94 1.22 5.79
CA ARG A 128 4.99 2.18 5.43
C ARG A 128 4.95 3.37 6.37
N ALA A 129 6.11 3.83 6.81
CA ALA A 129 6.22 5.04 7.62
C ALA A 129 6.51 6.24 6.70
N ARG A 130 5.86 7.38 6.94
CA ARG A 130 6.18 8.63 6.24
C ARG A 130 7.27 9.36 7.02
N ILE A 131 8.51 9.13 6.63
CA ILE A 131 9.72 9.55 7.36
C ILE A 131 10.33 10.82 6.78
N LEU A 132 11.36 11.33 7.45
CA LEU A 132 12.25 12.35 6.92
C LEU A 132 13.52 11.69 6.39
N VAL A 133 13.93 12.07 5.19
CA VAL A 133 15.26 11.76 4.66
C VAL A 133 16.04 13.05 4.60
N TYR A 134 17.21 13.09 5.24
CA TYR A 134 18.01 14.30 5.37
C TYR A 134 19.41 14.13 4.81
N ASN A 135 20.03 15.23 4.39
CA ASN A 135 21.42 15.27 4.00
C ASN A 135 22.31 15.33 5.25
N LYS A 136 23.18 14.31 5.42
CA LYS A 136 24.07 14.20 6.59
C LYS A 136 25.16 15.27 6.66
N GLU A 137 25.48 15.92 5.54
CA GLU A 137 26.48 16.99 5.49
C GLU A 137 25.92 18.32 5.99
N SER A 138 24.61 18.56 5.83
CA SER A 138 23.96 19.84 6.17
C SER A 138 23.01 19.79 7.37
N VAL A 139 22.63 18.60 7.85
CA VAL A 139 21.68 18.43 8.96
C VAL A 139 22.23 17.50 10.04
N ASP A 140 22.31 17.99 11.28
CA ASP A 140 22.48 17.12 12.45
C ASP A 140 21.12 16.48 12.78
N PRO A 141 21.02 15.14 12.91
CA PRO A 141 19.78 14.48 13.31
C PRO A 141 19.18 14.98 14.63
N LYS A 142 19.95 15.65 15.49
CA LYS A 142 19.44 16.29 16.71
C LYS A 142 18.57 17.52 16.44
N ASP A 143 18.70 18.13 15.27
CA ASP A 143 17.87 19.27 14.85
C ASP A 143 16.49 18.83 14.33
N LEU A 144 16.32 17.53 14.07
CA LEU A 144 15.07 16.91 13.63
C LEU A 144 14.28 16.38 14.83
N SER A 145 12.96 16.60 14.82
CA SER A 145 12.08 16.17 15.90
C SER A 145 10.72 15.67 15.41
N THR A 146 9.84 16.57 15.00
CA THR A 146 8.45 16.27 14.63
C THR A 146 8.13 16.75 13.22
N TYR A 147 6.92 16.47 12.72
CA TYR A 147 6.48 17.07 11.46
C TYR A 147 6.28 18.59 11.63
N GLU A 148 5.75 19.04 12.77
CA GLU A 148 5.49 20.45 13.08
C GLU A 148 6.75 21.30 13.04
N ASP A 149 7.88 20.76 13.53
CA ASP A 149 9.15 21.49 13.55
C ASP A 149 9.59 21.93 12.15
N LEU A 150 9.19 21.22 11.09
CA LEU A 150 9.49 21.57 9.70
C LEU A 150 8.84 22.89 9.26
N ALA A 151 7.85 23.41 9.98
CA ALA A 151 7.27 24.73 9.72
C ALA A 151 8.14 25.89 10.24
N ASN A 152 9.15 25.63 11.08
CA ASN A 152 10.01 26.66 11.65
C ASN A 152 10.93 27.32 10.61
N GLU A 153 11.23 28.61 10.78
CA GLU A 153 12.07 29.39 9.83
C GLU A 153 13.48 28.82 9.60
N LYS A 154 14.01 28.01 10.54
CA LYS A 154 15.30 27.33 10.38
C LYS A 154 15.35 26.40 9.16
N TRP A 155 14.19 25.98 8.67
CA TRP A 155 14.01 25.13 7.49
C TRP A 155 13.70 25.90 6.20
N LYS A 156 13.75 27.24 6.22
CA LYS A 156 13.42 28.06 5.06
C LYS A 156 14.31 27.73 3.86
N GLY A 157 13.67 27.35 2.75
CA GLY A 157 14.35 26.97 1.51
C GLY A 157 15.04 25.61 1.57
N LYS A 158 14.70 24.75 2.54
CA LYS A 158 15.38 23.45 2.76
C LYS A 158 14.49 22.24 2.56
N ILE A 159 13.18 22.41 2.46
CA ILE A 159 12.24 21.29 2.42
C ILE A 159 11.97 20.84 0.99
N LEU A 160 12.09 19.53 0.77
CA LEU A 160 11.75 18.87 -0.47
C LEU A 160 10.56 17.94 -0.27
N VAL A 161 9.44 18.27 -0.90
CA VAL A 161 8.23 17.44 -0.80
C VAL A 161 7.43 17.51 -2.09
N ARG A 162 6.80 16.39 -2.44
CA ARG A 162 5.97 16.28 -3.65
C ARG A 162 4.62 16.99 -3.50
N SER A 163 3.85 17.00 -4.57
CA SER A 163 2.56 17.69 -4.63
C SER A 163 1.56 17.23 -3.57
N SER A 164 0.72 18.15 -3.11
CA SER A 164 -0.39 17.87 -2.18
C SER A 164 -1.43 16.91 -2.78
N THR A 165 -1.52 16.83 -4.11
CA THR A 165 -2.43 15.91 -4.83
C THR A 165 -2.07 14.44 -4.62
N SER A 166 -0.85 14.16 -4.18
CA SER A 166 -0.42 12.81 -3.79
C SER A 166 -1.27 12.28 -2.64
N PRO A 167 -1.80 11.05 -2.70
CA PRO A 167 -2.53 10.47 -1.58
C PRO A 167 -1.70 10.46 -0.29
N TYR A 168 -0.38 10.32 -0.38
CA TYR A 168 0.50 10.27 0.79
C TYR A 168 0.52 11.60 1.56
N ASN A 169 0.48 12.74 0.85
CA ASN A 169 0.47 14.05 1.49
C ASN A 169 -0.93 14.41 1.98
N ARG A 170 -1.99 14.02 1.27
CA ARG A 170 -3.37 14.15 1.79
C ARG A 170 -3.53 13.38 3.09
N SER A 171 -3.03 12.15 3.17
CA SER A 171 -3.02 11.35 4.39
C SER A 171 -2.20 11.99 5.50
N LEU A 172 -1.05 12.58 5.18
CA LEU A 172 -0.24 13.29 6.18
C LEU A 172 -0.97 14.51 6.73
N ILE A 173 -1.57 15.34 5.87
CA ILE A 173 -2.33 16.51 6.33
C ILE A 173 -3.54 16.06 7.16
N ALA A 174 -4.32 15.05 6.71
CA ALA A 174 -5.43 14.50 7.48
C ALA A 174 -4.99 13.94 8.84
N PHE A 175 -3.83 13.29 8.88
CA PHE A 175 -3.20 12.82 10.12
C PHE A 175 -2.83 13.97 11.06
N MET A 176 -2.28 15.07 10.52
CA MET A 176 -1.97 16.26 11.31
C MET A 176 -3.25 16.90 11.85
N ILE A 177 -4.34 16.97 11.07
CA ILE A 177 -5.63 17.50 11.55
C ILE A 177 -6.18 16.63 12.68
N ALA A 178 -6.13 15.30 12.54
CA ALA A 178 -6.62 14.38 13.56
C ALA A 178 -5.92 14.54 14.92
N ASN A 179 -4.61 14.84 14.91
CA ASN A 179 -3.82 14.98 16.14
C ASN A 179 -3.81 16.43 16.68
N ASN A 180 -3.78 17.43 15.80
CA ASN A 180 -3.49 18.82 16.16
C ASN A 180 -4.67 19.77 15.95
N GLY A 181 -5.71 19.33 15.25
CA GLY A 181 -6.83 20.16 14.82
C GLY A 181 -6.54 20.97 13.55
N PHE A 182 -7.61 21.56 13.01
CA PHE A 182 -7.61 22.26 11.73
C PHE A 182 -6.65 23.46 11.69
N GLU A 183 -6.79 24.40 12.63
CA GLU A 183 -6.04 25.67 12.60
C GLU A 183 -4.52 25.45 12.72
N LYS A 184 -4.07 24.62 13.67
CA LYS A 184 -2.64 24.30 13.83
C LYS A 184 -2.08 23.60 12.59
N THR A 185 -2.88 22.74 11.95
CA THR A 185 -2.46 22.07 10.72
C THR A 185 -2.37 23.05 9.56
N LYS A 186 -3.26 24.02 9.47
CA LYS A 186 -3.21 25.08 8.45
C LYS A 186 -1.97 25.94 8.61
N GLU A 187 -1.63 26.33 9.84
CA GLU A 187 -0.37 27.02 10.15
C GLU A 187 0.84 26.20 9.73
N TRP A 188 0.86 24.91 10.09
CA TRP A 188 1.92 23.99 9.70
C TRP A 188 2.06 23.87 8.18
N VAL A 189 0.96 23.63 7.45
CA VAL A 189 0.99 23.53 5.99
C VAL A 189 1.51 24.83 5.37
N SER A 190 1.07 25.99 5.87
CA SER A 190 1.58 27.27 5.40
C SER A 190 3.09 27.38 5.61
N GLY A 191 3.58 26.99 6.80
CA GLY A 191 5.00 26.95 7.14
C GLY A 191 5.80 26.04 6.20
N ILE A 192 5.32 24.82 5.95
CA ILE A 192 5.92 23.89 4.99
C ILE A 192 6.06 24.54 3.62
N VAL A 193 4.99 25.15 3.09
CA VAL A 193 5.01 25.80 1.77
C VAL A 193 6.04 26.94 1.71
N SER A 194 6.13 27.77 2.75
CA SER A 194 7.15 28.84 2.83
C SER A 194 8.58 28.30 2.99
N ASN A 195 8.74 27.08 3.48
CA ASN A 195 10.03 26.44 3.71
C ASN A 195 10.50 25.53 2.56
N MET A 196 9.68 25.35 1.52
CA MET A 196 10.05 24.54 0.36
C MET A 196 11.26 25.13 -0.37
N ALA A 197 12.24 24.28 -0.67
CA ALA A 197 13.41 24.64 -1.47
C ALA A 197 13.05 24.94 -2.94
N ARG A 198 11.99 24.30 -3.43
CA ARG A 198 11.47 24.43 -4.80
C ARG A 198 9.99 24.11 -4.85
N LYS A 199 9.33 24.48 -5.96
CA LYS A 199 7.95 24.04 -6.23
C LYS A 199 7.88 22.50 -6.26
N PRO A 200 6.82 21.89 -5.71
CA PRO A 200 6.66 20.43 -5.75
C PRO A 200 6.74 19.87 -7.18
N SER A 201 7.54 18.83 -7.36
CA SER A 201 7.67 18.11 -8.64
C SER A 201 8.18 16.69 -8.41
N GLY A 202 7.82 15.74 -9.28
CA GLY A 202 8.23 14.34 -9.15
C GLY A 202 7.57 13.59 -7.97
N GLY A 203 8.09 12.40 -7.71
CA GLY A 203 7.70 11.52 -6.59
C GLY A 203 8.67 11.56 -5.42
N ASP A 204 8.44 10.72 -4.42
CA ASP A 204 9.29 10.60 -3.22
C ASP A 204 10.74 10.26 -3.58
N THR A 205 10.97 9.36 -4.55
CA THR A 205 12.30 9.04 -5.09
C THR A 205 13.03 10.28 -5.60
N ASP A 206 12.34 11.17 -6.31
CA ASP A 206 12.94 12.39 -6.86
C ASP A 206 13.31 13.37 -5.74
N GLN A 207 12.54 13.41 -4.64
CA GLN A 207 12.88 14.24 -3.49
C GLN A 207 14.14 13.72 -2.80
N ILE A 208 14.28 12.41 -2.66
CA ILE A 208 15.48 11.78 -2.08
C ILE A 208 16.73 12.14 -2.90
N TYR A 209 16.63 12.06 -4.24
CA TYR A 209 17.73 12.47 -5.11
C TYR A 209 18.05 13.95 -5.02
N ALA A 210 17.04 14.81 -4.95
CA ALA A 210 17.23 16.25 -4.79
C ALA A 210 17.94 16.58 -3.46
N VAL A 211 17.63 15.87 -2.36
CA VAL A 211 18.37 16.01 -1.09
C VAL A 211 19.84 15.60 -1.26
N ALA A 212 20.10 14.47 -1.91
CA ALA A 212 21.47 14.01 -2.16
C ALA A 212 22.27 14.93 -3.11
N ALA A 213 21.57 15.67 -3.98
CA ALA A 213 22.14 16.67 -4.87
C ALA A 213 22.34 18.04 -4.18
N GLY A 214 21.85 18.21 -2.94
CA GLY A 214 21.96 19.46 -2.19
C GLY A 214 20.96 20.54 -2.65
N GLU A 215 19.89 20.18 -3.37
CA GLU A 215 18.82 21.14 -3.72
C GLU A 215 18.00 21.55 -2.49
N GLY A 216 18.01 20.74 -1.44
CA GLY A 216 17.41 20.99 -0.15
C GLY A 216 17.97 19.99 0.86
N ASP A 217 17.67 20.20 2.14
CA ASP A 217 18.32 19.47 3.23
C ASP A 217 17.48 18.32 3.76
N VAL A 218 16.15 18.40 3.64
CA VAL A 218 15.22 17.40 4.21
C VAL A 218 14.07 17.13 3.25
N ALA A 219 13.73 15.85 3.07
CA ALA A 219 12.58 15.41 2.30
C ALA A 219 11.58 14.58 3.14
N ILE A 220 10.28 14.79 2.90
CA ILE A 220 9.19 14.01 3.51
C ILE A 220 8.77 12.90 2.55
N VAL A 221 9.06 11.65 2.89
CA VAL A 221 8.92 10.49 1.98
C VAL A 221 8.46 9.22 2.67
N ASN A 222 7.91 8.26 1.92
CA ASN A 222 7.66 6.93 2.45
C ASN A 222 8.97 6.14 2.58
N SER A 223 9.12 5.45 3.71
CA SER A 223 10.30 4.68 4.12
C SER A 223 10.85 3.76 3.03
N TYR A 224 9.95 3.04 2.34
CA TYR A 224 10.35 2.01 1.37
C TYR A 224 11.06 2.60 0.13
N TYR A 225 10.82 3.86 -0.23
CA TYR A 225 11.54 4.46 -1.38
C TYR A 225 13.02 4.62 -1.05
N PHE A 226 13.34 5.09 0.16
CA PHE A 226 14.72 5.23 0.58
C PHE A 226 15.37 3.85 0.78
N ALA A 227 14.67 2.91 1.40
CA ALA A 227 15.17 1.55 1.55
C ALA A 227 15.45 0.85 0.20
N ARG A 228 14.62 1.08 -0.83
CA ARG A 228 14.88 0.60 -2.21
C ARG A 228 16.09 1.25 -2.87
N ILE A 229 16.39 2.50 -2.54
CA ILE A 229 17.61 3.18 -3.02
C ILE A 229 18.83 2.57 -2.31
N LEU A 230 18.77 2.36 -1.00
CA LEU A 230 19.82 1.71 -0.21
C LEU A 230 20.08 0.27 -0.68
N SER A 231 19.06 -0.47 -1.11
CA SER A 231 19.20 -1.84 -1.62
C SER A 231 19.78 -1.93 -3.03
N SER A 232 19.95 -0.81 -3.73
CA SER A 232 20.38 -0.80 -5.14
C SER A 232 21.89 -0.58 -5.23
N GLU A 233 22.62 -1.54 -5.80
CA GLU A 233 24.08 -1.48 -5.93
C GLU A 233 24.55 -0.25 -6.73
N ASN A 234 23.79 0.15 -7.75
CA ASN A 234 24.11 1.29 -8.63
C ASN A 234 23.89 2.66 -7.95
N LYS A 235 23.39 2.70 -6.71
CA LYS A 235 22.95 3.94 -6.05
C LYS A 235 23.64 4.19 -4.70
N LYS A 236 24.70 3.44 -4.38
CA LYS A 236 25.45 3.57 -3.11
C LYS A 236 25.96 4.99 -2.83
N ASN A 237 26.48 5.67 -3.86
CA ASN A 237 27.00 7.05 -3.71
C ASN A 237 25.93 8.08 -3.28
N VAL A 238 24.66 7.81 -3.58
CA VAL A 238 23.52 8.63 -3.13
C VAL A 238 23.12 8.25 -1.70
N ALA A 239 23.10 6.95 -1.42
CA ALA A 239 22.74 6.39 -0.12
C ALA A 239 23.61 6.91 1.03
N ASP A 240 24.93 6.97 0.83
CA ASP A 240 25.89 7.26 1.91
C ASP A 240 25.74 8.68 2.48
N LYS A 241 25.33 9.63 1.63
CA LYS A 241 25.12 11.05 1.98
C LYS A 241 23.85 11.29 2.80
N LEU A 242 22.95 10.32 2.88
CA LEU A 242 21.60 10.51 3.39
C LEU A 242 21.36 9.74 4.69
N GLY A 243 20.57 10.32 5.57
CA GLY A 243 20.06 9.69 6.79
C GLY A 243 18.54 9.53 6.77
N ALA A 244 18.04 8.51 7.47
CA ALA A 244 16.62 8.35 7.75
C ALA A 244 16.32 8.85 9.17
N PHE A 245 15.23 9.60 9.33
CA PHE A 245 14.74 10.04 10.62
C PHE A 245 13.23 9.80 10.72
N PHE A 246 12.80 9.24 11.84
CA PHE A 246 11.39 8.97 12.15
C PHE A 246 10.88 10.05 13.10
N PRO A 247 9.97 10.93 12.65
CA PRO A 247 9.36 11.95 13.50
C PRO A 247 8.58 11.39 14.69
N HIS A 248 8.35 12.25 15.71
CA HIS A 248 7.54 11.95 16.89
C HIS A 248 8.03 10.74 17.71
N ARG A 249 9.34 10.58 17.88
CA ARG A 249 9.92 9.48 18.68
C ARG A 249 9.44 9.45 20.14
N ASN A 250 9.12 10.63 20.69
CA ASN A 250 8.78 10.82 22.12
C ASN A 250 7.33 11.31 22.31
N ASP A 251 6.46 11.09 21.32
CA ASP A 251 5.08 11.58 21.32
C ASP A 251 4.16 10.51 20.67
N HIS A 252 3.05 10.90 20.02
CA HIS A 252 2.07 10.06 19.36
C HIS A 252 2.58 9.22 18.16
N GLY A 253 3.89 9.13 17.95
CA GLY A 253 4.52 8.27 16.95
C GLY A 253 4.42 8.77 15.49
N VAL A 254 5.26 8.17 14.64
CA VAL A 254 5.32 8.48 13.21
C VAL A 254 4.03 8.07 12.51
N MET A 255 3.66 8.81 11.47
CA MET A 255 2.55 8.41 10.61
C MET A 255 2.91 7.12 9.86
N VAL A 256 2.14 6.06 10.14
CA VAL A 256 2.16 4.82 9.37
C VAL A 256 0.92 4.75 8.50
N ASN A 257 1.06 4.23 7.29
CA ASN A 257 -0.06 3.97 6.38
C ASN A 257 0.16 2.62 5.69
N ILE A 258 -0.84 2.11 4.97
CA ILE A 258 -0.85 0.73 4.43
C ILE A 258 -0.82 0.65 2.90
N SER A 259 -0.23 -0.42 2.38
CA SER A 259 -0.80 -1.00 1.15
C SER A 259 -1.93 -1.91 1.58
N GLY A 260 -3.07 -1.87 0.91
CA GLY A 260 -4.26 -2.58 1.34
C GLY A 260 -5.03 -3.18 0.19
N ALA A 261 -5.98 -4.06 0.53
CA ALA A 261 -6.87 -4.67 -0.42
C ALA A 261 -8.29 -4.80 0.14
N ALA A 262 -9.23 -4.98 -0.78
CA ALA A 262 -10.65 -5.14 -0.49
C ALA A 262 -11.29 -6.03 -1.55
N VAL A 263 -12.28 -6.82 -1.14
CA VAL A 263 -13.14 -7.53 -2.09
C VAL A 263 -14.11 -6.51 -2.68
N THR A 264 -14.28 -6.52 -3.99
CA THR A 264 -15.16 -5.55 -4.64
C THR A 264 -16.63 -5.91 -4.43
N LYS A 265 -17.53 -4.96 -4.68
CA LYS A 265 -18.98 -5.20 -4.62
C LYS A 265 -19.46 -6.18 -5.70
N ASN A 266 -18.82 -6.17 -6.87
CA ASN A 266 -19.23 -6.94 -8.04
C ASN A 266 -18.39 -8.21 -8.26
N ALA A 267 -17.68 -8.67 -7.22
CA ALA A 267 -16.84 -9.86 -7.28
C ALA A 267 -17.66 -11.09 -7.70
N LYS A 268 -17.30 -11.71 -8.82
CA LYS A 268 -17.90 -12.94 -9.34
C LYS A 268 -17.30 -14.18 -8.70
N ASN A 269 -16.03 -14.10 -8.30
CA ASN A 269 -15.27 -15.16 -7.61
C ASN A 269 -14.91 -14.70 -6.19
N ARG A 270 -15.94 -14.36 -5.40
CA ARG A 270 -15.79 -13.77 -4.08
C ARG A 270 -14.96 -14.63 -3.13
N GLU A 271 -15.22 -15.92 -3.09
CA GLU A 271 -14.52 -16.88 -2.22
C GLU A 271 -13.03 -16.90 -2.57
N ASN A 272 -12.68 -16.95 -3.86
CA ASN A 272 -11.29 -16.91 -4.32
C ASN A 272 -10.60 -15.59 -3.96
N ALA A 273 -11.32 -14.46 -3.99
CA ALA A 273 -10.79 -13.17 -3.56
C ALA A 273 -10.50 -13.13 -2.05
N ILE A 274 -11.34 -13.76 -1.23
CA ILE A 274 -11.11 -13.89 0.22
C ILE A 274 -9.89 -14.77 0.48
N VAL A 275 -9.76 -15.92 -0.20
CA VAL A 275 -8.58 -16.80 -0.07
C VAL A 275 -7.29 -16.08 -0.49
N LEU A 276 -7.32 -15.28 -1.57
CA LEU A 276 -6.19 -14.43 -1.95
C LEU A 276 -5.90 -13.38 -0.89
N LEU A 277 -6.92 -12.71 -0.34
CA LEU A 277 -6.76 -11.69 0.68
C LEU A 277 -6.12 -12.26 1.96
N GLU A 278 -6.55 -13.44 2.41
CA GLU A 278 -5.97 -14.17 3.54
C GLU A 278 -4.53 -14.62 3.25
N PHE A 279 -4.25 -15.09 2.03
CA PHE A 279 -2.89 -15.42 1.61
C PHE A 279 -1.95 -14.22 1.68
N LEU A 280 -2.40 -13.02 1.27
CA LEU A 280 -1.57 -11.81 1.27
C LEU A 280 -1.17 -11.36 2.69
N VAL A 281 -1.88 -11.81 3.72
CA VAL A 281 -1.50 -11.59 5.13
C VAL A 281 -0.86 -12.82 5.79
N SER A 282 -0.60 -13.88 5.03
CA SER A 282 0.16 -15.04 5.51
C SER A 282 1.62 -14.69 5.77
N LYS A 283 2.28 -15.45 6.66
CA LYS A 283 3.72 -15.31 6.93
C LYS A 283 4.56 -15.30 5.64
N GLN A 284 4.26 -16.20 4.70
CA GLN A 284 4.98 -16.30 3.43
C GLN A 284 4.87 -15.00 2.61
N ALA A 285 3.66 -14.46 2.45
CA ALA A 285 3.45 -13.22 1.72
C ALA A 285 4.13 -12.03 2.41
N GLN A 286 4.06 -11.97 3.74
CA GLN A 286 4.67 -10.92 4.56
C GLN A 286 6.21 -10.91 4.46
N GLU A 287 6.84 -12.09 4.41
CA GLU A 287 8.28 -12.20 4.15
C GLU A 287 8.67 -11.72 2.74
N LEU A 288 7.84 -12.00 1.73
CA LEU A 288 8.06 -11.51 0.37
C LEU A 288 7.94 -9.98 0.31
N TYR A 289 6.92 -9.41 0.94
CA TYR A 289 6.76 -7.95 1.06
C TYR A 289 7.99 -7.29 1.71
N ALA A 290 8.47 -7.83 2.83
CA ALA A 290 9.64 -7.29 3.52
C ALA A 290 10.89 -7.32 2.64
N LYS A 291 11.17 -8.46 2.00
CA LYS A 291 12.40 -8.67 1.22
C LYS A 291 12.39 -7.92 -0.11
N LYS A 292 11.27 -7.93 -0.83
CA LYS A 292 11.19 -7.39 -2.20
C LYS A 292 10.71 -5.95 -2.24
N ASN A 293 9.71 -5.59 -1.45
CA ASN A 293 9.08 -4.26 -1.53
C ASN A 293 9.69 -3.26 -0.56
N GLN A 294 10.51 -3.72 0.40
CA GLN A 294 11.07 -2.89 1.47
C GLN A 294 9.98 -2.19 2.30
N GLU A 295 8.84 -2.85 2.46
CA GLU A 295 7.74 -2.42 3.33
C GLU A 295 7.78 -3.20 4.65
N TYR A 296 7.18 -2.65 5.70
CA TYR A 296 7.10 -3.30 7.00
C TYR A 296 5.97 -4.34 6.98
N PRO A 297 6.20 -5.57 7.47
CA PRO A 297 5.14 -6.55 7.68
C PRO A 297 4.04 -6.01 8.57
N ILE A 298 2.79 -6.29 8.24
CA ILE A 298 1.63 -5.85 9.02
C ILE A 298 1.36 -6.77 10.22
N ILE A 299 1.65 -8.07 10.07
CA ILE A 299 1.46 -9.09 11.10
C ILE A 299 2.68 -9.18 12.02
N GLU A 300 2.47 -9.73 13.22
CA GLU A 300 3.55 -9.98 14.19
C GLU A 300 4.42 -11.19 13.81
N GLY A 301 5.65 -11.23 14.34
CA GLY A 301 6.56 -12.37 14.16
C GLY A 301 7.18 -12.50 12.77
N VAL A 302 7.04 -11.50 11.89
CA VAL A 302 7.72 -11.44 10.60
C VAL A 302 8.76 -10.34 10.61
N GLU A 303 10.00 -10.73 10.31
CA GLU A 303 11.15 -9.85 10.24
C GLU A 303 11.08 -8.91 9.03
N THR A 304 11.47 -7.66 9.22
CA THR A 304 11.66 -6.69 8.13
C THR A 304 12.97 -6.96 7.38
N SER A 305 13.24 -6.21 6.31
CA SER A 305 14.54 -6.30 5.64
C SER A 305 15.68 -5.77 6.52
N ASP A 306 16.90 -6.23 6.29
CA ASP A 306 18.09 -5.80 7.05
C ASP A 306 18.31 -4.28 6.97
N ILE A 307 17.91 -3.65 5.86
CA ILE A 307 17.96 -2.20 5.69
C ILE A 307 17.01 -1.52 6.67
N LEU A 308 15.75 -1.96 6.75
CA LEU A 308 14.78 -1.37 7.68
C LEU A 308 15.17 -1.67 9.14
N LYS A 309 15.71 -2.86 9.42
CA LYS A 309 16.27 -3.19 10.75
C LYS A 309 17.41 -2.27 11.15
N SER A 310 18.28 -1.91 10.20
CA SER A 310 19.43 -1.02 10.47
C SER A 310 19.01 0.38 10.93
N TRP A 311 17.79 0.80 10.64
CA TRP A 311 17.23 2.07 11.12
C TRP A 311 16.71 2.02 12.56
N GLY A 312 16.67 0.83 13.15
CA GLY A 312 16.18 0.58 14.51
C GLY A 312 14.67 0.61 14.63
N ASN A 313 14.20 0.41 15.86
CA ASN A 313 12.77 0.51 16.17
C ASN A 313 12.31 1.97 16.15
N TYR A 314 11.05 2.19 15.80
CA TYR A 314 10.42 3.50 15.82
C TYR A 314 9.04 3.42 16.50
N SER A 315 8.61 4.52 17.12
CA SER A 315 7.25 4.66 17.63
C SER A 315 6.30 4.93 16.47
N GLN A 316 5.26 4.11 16.32
CA GLN A 316 4.20 4.29 15.32
C GLN A 316 2.98 4.90 15.98
N SER A 317 2.25 5.73 15.24
CA SER A 317 1.00 6.26 15.75
C SER A 317 -0.08 5.19 15.92
N ASP A 318 -0.84 5.32 16.99
CA ASP A 318 -2.00 4.48 17.31
C ASP A 318 -3.31 4.98 16.67
N LEU A 319 -3.27 6.12 15.95
CA LEU A 319 -4.44 6.65 15.24
C LEU A 319 -4.98 5.62 14.24
N PRO A 320 -6.26 5.21 14.37
CA PRO A 320 -6.89 4.32 13.39
C PRO A 320 -6.93 4.97 12.00
N LEU A 321 -6.57 4.22 10.96
CA LEU A 321 -6.54 4.76 9.60
C LEU A 321 -7.93 5.15 9.06
N SER A 322 -8.99 4.58 9.63
CA SER A 322 -10.38 5.00 9.39
C SER A 322 -10.65 6.44 9.85
N GLU A 323 -9.93 6.97 10.84
CA GLU A 323 -10.10 8.34 11.31
C GLU A 323 -9.66 9.37 10.26
N LEU A 324 -8.74 9.01 9.35
CA LEU A 324 -8.32 9.89 8.25
C LEU A 324 -9.51 10.33 7.39
N GLU A 325 -10.53 9.49 7.27
CA GLU A 325 -11.75 9.76 6.50
C GLU A 325 -12.40 11.09 6.88
N LYS A 326 -12.45 11.39 8.19
CA LYS A 326 -13.14 12.55 8.75
C LYS A 326 -12.49 13.86 8.31
N HIS A 327 -11.19 13.81 7.99
CA HIS A 327 -10.35 14.98 7.73
C HIS A 327 -9.92 15.11 6.27
N LEU A 328 -10.38 14.24 5.36
CA LEU A 328 -9.94 14.25 3.97
C LEU A 328 -10.31 15.52 3.23
N PHE A 329 -11.54 16.01 3.44
CA PHE A 329 -12.01 17.22 2.82
C PHE A 329 -11.20 18.42 3.32
N GLU A 330 -11.02 18.51 4.64
CA GLU A 330 -10.24 19.55 5.30
C GLU A 330 -8.77 19.54 4.83
N ALA A 331 -8.17 18.36 4.68
CA ALA A 331 -6.80 18.23 4.20
C ALA A 331 -6.59 18.78 2.78
N VAL A 332 -7.55 18.53 1.88
CA VAL A 332 -7.52 19.08 0.51
C VAL A 332 -7.74 20.60 0.54
N MET A 333 -8.69 21.07 1.35
CA MET A 333 -8.99 22.49 1.51
C MET A 333 -7.78 23.28 2.04
N ILE A 334 -7.14 22.81 3.11
CA ILE A 334 -5.93 23.44 3.67
C ILE A 334 -4.82 23.49 2.61
N ALA A 335 -4.58 22.37 1.90
CA ALA A 335 -3.53 22.32 0.89
C ALA A 335 -3.76 23.36 -0.23
N ASP A 336 -5.00 23.51 -0.69
CA ASP A 336 -5.36 24.50 -1.72
C ASP A 336 -5.23 25.94 -1.21
N GLU A 337 -5.81 26.25 -0.04
CA GLU A 337 -5.74 27.58 0.57
C GLU A 337 -4.30 28.05 0.82
N CYS A 338 -3.44 27.15 1.30
CA CYS A 338 -2.02 27.42 1.54
C CYS A 338 -1.16 27.32 0.27
N LYS A 339 -1.76 27.02 -0.89
CA LYS A 339 -1.10 26.93 -2.20
C LYS A 339 -0.01 25.86 -2.27
N TRP A 340 -0.17 24.76 -1.54
CA TRP A 340 0.63 23.57 -1.74
C TRP A 340 0.21 22.92 -3.07
N LYS A 341 0.98 23.19 -4.12
CA LYS A 341 0.75 22.69 -5.48
C LYS A 341 0.81 21.18 -5.61
#